data_AF-A0A955Y7U7-F1
#
_entry.id   AF-A0A955Y7U7-F1
#
_cell.length_a   1.000
_cell.length_b   1.000
_cell.length_c   1.000
_cell.angle_alpha   90.00
_cell.angle_beta   90.00
_cell.angle_gamma   90.00
#
_symmetry.space_group_name_H-M   'P 1'
#
loop_
_entity.id
_entity.type
_entity.pdbx_description
1 polymer ?
#
loop_
_entity_poly.entity_id
_entity_poly.type
_entity_poly.pdbx_seq_one_letter_code
_entity_poly.pdbx_strand_id
1 'polypeptide(L)'
;MLFIALAFGVPAQALDEDGDGAVDNVDCDDHDPARFPGAPELCDSIDNDCDGTVDETDGPTTGLQYPDADGDGYGSGVAQDLPLCPPSGVLVGNDCNDDDAAVHPGAADGCDGLDSDCDGLVDEDEATWVYMDADGDGVGAEPAILTCEPVEGYVDATYDCDDTDASIHPGATDVPGDSIDQDCDGLDAEPDPEPTGGCEGEDCDPIPEGLIGGACGGCAAGPTPWLGTLTSWVARRPR
;
A
#
# COMPACT_ATOMS: atom_id res chain seq x y z
N MET A 1 88.56 22.59 11.02
CA MET A 1 87.63 22.98 9.94
C MET A 1 86.24 22.91 10.53
N LEU A 2 85.69 24.08 10.86
CA LEU A 2 84.37 24.25 11.48
C LEU A 2 83.34 24.23 10.35
N PHE A 3 82.55 23.16 10.26
CA PHE A 3 81.37 23.13 9.39
C PHE A 3 80.24 23.85 10.13
N ILE A 4 80.05 25.13 9.82
CA ILE A 4 78.85 25.86 10.18
C ILE A 4 77.74 25.35 9.25
N ALA A 5 76.86 24.52 9.78
CA ALA A 5 75.59 24.22 9.14
C ALA A 5 74.75 25.50 9.20
N LEU A 6 74.75 26.27 8.11
CA LEU A 6 73.73 27.29 7.86
C LEU A 6 72.40 26.55 7.72
N ALA A 7 71.61 26.54 8.78
CA ALA A 7 70.19 26.29 8.70
C ALA A 7 69.60 27.43 7.86
N PHE A 8 69.43 27.18 6.57
CA PHE A 8 68.54 27.99 5.74
C PHE A 8 67.14 27.76 6.32
N GLY A 9 66.64 28.75 7.07
CA GLY A 9 65.23 28.83 7.38
C GLY A 9 64.49 28.85 6.05
N VAL A 10 63.81 27.75 5.74
CA VAL A 10 62.75 27.78 4.74
C VAL A 10 61.81 28.89 5.24
N PRO A 11 61.54 29.96 4.47
CA PRO A 11 60.45 30.85 4.86
C PRO A 11 59.23 29.96 5.05
N ALA A 12 58.46 30.13 6.12
CA ALA A 12 57.23 29.37 6.33
C ALA A 12 56.47 29.37 5.00
N GLN A 13 56.50 28.23 4.32
CA GLN A 13 55.74 28.07 3.10
C GLN A 13 54.33 27.92 3.63
N ALA A 14 53.47 28.85 3.25
CA ALA A 14 52.07 28.80 3.59
C ALA A 14 51.58 27.39 3.27
N LEU A 15 51.22 26.66 4.32
CA LEU A 15 50.91 25.23 4.26
C LEU A 15 49.43 25.08 3.98
N ASP A 16 49.11 24.19 3.05
CA ASP A 16 47.77 23.74 2.72
C ASP A 16 47.59 22.41 3.48
N GLU A 17 46.95 22.44 4.65
CA GLU A 17 46.86 21.29 5.56
C GLU A 17 45.72 20.33 5.19
N ASP A 18 44.64 20.81 4.58
CA ASP A 18 43.47 20.02 4.18
C ASP A 18 43.36 19.72 2.67
N GLY A 19 44.14 20.40 1.83
CA GLY A 19 44.34 20.10 0.42
C GLY A 19 43.32 20.73 -0.54
N ASP A 20 42.61 21.79 -0.15
CA ASP A 20 41.68 22.51 -1.03
C ASP A 20 42.36 23.54 -1.96
N GLY A 21 43.66 23.80 -1.72
CA GLY A 21 44.49 24.71 -2.50
C GLY A 21 44.55 26.14 -1.97
N ALA A 22 43.88 26.45 -0.86
CA ALA A 22 44.18 27.59 -0.01
C ALA A 22 45.38 27.27 0.89
N VAL A 23 45.92 28.31 1.54
CA VAL A 23 47.09 28.17 2.41
C VAL A 23 46.83 28.95 3.70
N ASP A 24 47.52 28.56 4.78
CA ASP A 24 47.37 29.04 6.17
C ASP A 24 47.13 30.54 6.43
N ASN A 25 47.55 31.40 5.52
CA ASN A 25 47.44 32.85 5.68
C ASN A 25 46.26 33.46 4.91
N VAL A 26 45.48 32.65 4.19
CA VAL A 26 44.32 33.05 3.37
C VAL A 26 43.11 32.16 3.69
N ASP A 27 43.37 30.92 4.09
CA ASP A 27 42.38 29.96 4.58
C ASP A 27 41.87 30.36 5.98
N CYS A 28 40.55 30.34 6.15
CA CYS A 28 39.90 30.65 7.43
C CYS A 28 39.77 29.42 8.35
N ASP A 29 39.99 28.20 7.83
CA ASP A 29 40.10 26.96 8.57
C ASP A 29 40.92 25.89 7.83
N ASP A 30 42.25 25.92 8.00
CA ASP A 30 43.23 24.98 7.41
C ASP A 30 42.98 23.46 7.64
N HIS A 31 41.97 23.11 8.44
CA HIS A 31 41.63 21.72 8.74
C HIS A 31 40.30 21.28 8.09
N ASP A 32 39.63 22.15 7.34
CA ASP A 32 38.34 21.91 6.71
C ASP A 32 38.34 22.33 5.23
N PRO A 33 38.46 21.38 4.28
CA PRO A 33 38.58 21.69 2.86
C PRO A 33 37.28 22.24 2.22
N ALA A 34 36.24 22.47 3.02
CA ALA A 34 35.03 23.18 2.64
C ALA A 34 35.07 24.67 3.01
N ARG A 35 36.16 25.15 3.61
CA ARG A 35 36.28 26.50 4.17
C ARG A 35 37.48 27.24 3.58
N PHE A 36 37.32 27.74 2.36
CA PHE A 36 38.39 28.40 1.62
C PHE A 36 37.89 29.59 0.80
N PRO A 37 38.79 30.51 0.42
CA PRO A 37 38.51 31.62 -0.49
C PRO A 37 37.63 31.26 -1.70
N GLY A 38 36.37 31.72 -1.70
CA GLY A 38 35.39 31.50 -2.77
C GLY A 38 34.72 30.12 -2.79
N ALA A 39 34.73 29.40 -1.66
CA ALA A 39 33.84 28.26 -1.45
C ALA A 39 32.36 28.73 -1.45
N PRO A 40 31.38 27.85 -1.72
CA PRO A 40 29.98 28.21 -1.54
C PRO A 40 29.66 28.42 -0.06
N GLU A 41 29.16 29.61 0.29
CA GLU A 41 28.59 29.89 1.60
C GLU A 41 27.39 29.00 1.93
N LEU A 42 27.39 28.49 3.16
CA LEU A 42 26.29 27.72 3.74
C LEU A 42 25.63 28.55 4.84
N CYS A 43 24.38 28.21 5.18
CA CYS A 43 23.66 28.84 6.30
C CYS A 43 23.95 28.11 7.61
N ASP A 44 25.21 28.00 7.99
CA ASP A 44 25.68 27.28 9.18
C ASP A 44 26.39 28.16 10.21
N SER A 45 26.34 29.49 10.01
CA SER A 45 26.97 30.52 10.84
C SER A 45 28.49 30.47 10.84
N ILE A 46 29.05 29.98 9.75
CA ILE A 46 30.47 29.90 9.48
C ILE A 46 30.76 30.68 8.19
N ASP A 47 31.87 31.41 8.18
CA ASP A 47 32.47 31.98 6.97
C ASP A 47 33.17 30.83 6.23
N ASN A 48 32.52 30.30 5.18
CA ASN A 48 33.04 29.21 4.34
C ASN A 48 33.93 29.75 3.22
N ASP A 49 33.69 30.95 2.74
CA ASP A 49 34.34 31.55 1.59
C ASP A 49 35.50 32.51 1.95
N CYS A 50 35.72 32.68 3.25
CA CYS A 50 36.76 33.49 3.89
C CYS A 50 36.77 34.96 3.44
N ASP A 51 35.64 35.55 3.04
CA ASP A 51 35.54 36.95 2.62
C ASP A 51 35.37 37.93 3.80
N GLY A 52 35.11 37.40 5.00
CA GLY A 52 34.93 38.14 6.25
C GLY A 52 33.49 38.56 6.55
N THR A 53 32.53 38.15 5.74
CA THR A 53 31.12 38.05 6.10
C THR A 53 30.79 36.61 6.56
N VAL A 54 29.60 36.41 7.12
CA VAL A 54 29.14 35.08 7.56
C VAL A 54 27.72 34.91 7.05
N ASP A 55 27.41 33.75 6.46
CA ASP A 55 26.08 33.40 5.94
C ASP A 55 25.57 34.37 4.85
N GLU A 56 26.47 35.10 4.18
CA GLU A 56 26.17 35.81 2.94
C GLU A 56 25.96 34.79 1.84
N THR A 57 25.13 35.13 0.86
CA THR A 57 25.03 34.27 -0.30
C THR A 57 25.92 34.84 -1.38
N ASP A 58 26.97 34.10 -1.72
CA ASP A 58 27.70 34.24 -2.99
C ASP A 58 26.82 33.96 -4.23
N GLY A 59 25.56 33.56 -3.99
CA GLY A 59 24.46 33.41 -4.94
C GLY A 59 23.27 34.36 -4.67
N PRO A 60 22.05 34.01 -5.10
CA PRO A 60 20.88 34.82 -4.81
C PRO A 60 20.58 34.83 -3.30
N THR A 61 20.35 36.00 -2.72
CA THR A 61 20.01 36.16 -1.29
C THR A 61 18.58 35.75 -0.96
N THR A 62 17.74 35.66 -2.00
CA THR A 62 16.33 35.27 -1.90
C THR A 62 15.98 34.24 -2.97
N GLY A 63 14.96 33.44 -2.71
CA GLY A 63 14.44 32.47 -3.66
C GLY A 63 12.94 32.28 -3.46
N LEU A 64 12.27 31.78 -4.51
CA LEU A 64 10.86 31.44 -4.45
C LEU A 64 10.64 30.26 -3.49
N GLN A 65 9.97 30.52 -2.39
CA GLN A 65 9.65 29.60 -1.31
C GLN A 65 8.22 29.84 -0.84
N TYR A 66 7.54 28.80 -0.36
CA TYR A 66 6.26 28.93 0.33
C TYR A 66 6.52 29.25 1.81
N PRO A 67 5.87 30.26 2.41
CA PRO A 67 5.88 30.43 3.85
C PRO A 67 5.45 29.14 4.55
N ASP A 68 6.15 28.79 5.62
CA ASP A 68 5.91 27.61 6.44
C ASP A 68 5.99 28.07 7.90
N ALA A 69 4.82 28.31 8.50
CA ALA A 69 4.71 28.92 9.82
C ALA A 69 4.67 27.89 10.95
N ASP A 70 4.23 26.67 10.69
CA ASP A 70 4.16 25.58 11.67
C ASP A 70 5.37 24.61 11.61
N GLY A 71 6.14 24.63 10.53
CA GLY A 71 7.42 23.95 10.39
C GLY A 71 7.33 22.48 9.99
N ASP A 72 6.28 22.05 9.30
CA ASP A 72 6.12 20.66 8.86
C ASP A 72 6.86 20.30 7.56
N GLY A 73 7.39 21.29 6.85
CA GLY A 73 8.10 21.10 5.58
C GLY A 73 7.26 21.37 4.33
N TYR A 74 5.98 21.70 4.49
CA TYR A 74 5.06 22.17 3.47
C TYR A 74 4.69 23.63 3.76
N GLY A 75 4.48 24.41 2.71
CA GLY A 75 4.17 25.82 2.88
C GLY A 75 2.85 26.21 2.22
N SER A 76 2.28 27.29 2.72
CA SER A 76 0.94 27.72 2.35
C SER A 76 0.93 28.79 1.24
N GLY A 77 -0.23 28.90 0.58
CA GLY A 77 -0.51 29.99 -0.35
C GLY A 77 0.34 29.99 -1.63
N VAL A 78 1.01 31.11 -1.92
CA VAL A 78 1.81 31.29 -3.14
C VAL A 78 3.27 31.45 -2.79
N ALA A 79 4.15 30.86 -3.61
CA ALA A 79 5.58 31.04 -3.44
C ALA A 79 5.95 32.53 -3.50
N GLN A 80 6.72 32.98 -2.50
CA GLN A 80 7.23 34.33 -2.33
C GLN A 80 8.76 34.33 -2.45
N ASP A 81 9.32 35.45 -2.86
CA ASP A 81 10.77 35.63 -2.88
C ASP A 81 11.26 35.90 -1.45
N LEU A 82 11.63 34.82 -0.74
CA LEU A 82 12.00 34.83 0.68
C LEU A 82 13.51 34.63 0.86
N PRO A 83 14.10 35.07 1.99
CA PRO A 83 15.50 34.81 2.30
C PRO A 83 15.83 33.32 2.21
N LEU A 84 16.93 32.99 1.55
CA LEU A 84 17.49 31.64 1.56
C LEU A 84 18.32 31.37 2.83
N CYS A 85 18.75 32.44 3.51
CA CYS A 85 19.63 32.38 4.66
C CYS A 85 19.19 33.31 5.80
N PRO A 86 18.71 32.78 6.95
CA PRO A 86 18.15 31.42 7.08
C PRO A 86 16.88 31.26 6.22
N PRO A 87 16.55 30.04 5.77
CA PRO A 87 15.34 29.82 4.99
C PRO A 87 14.12 30.24 5.81
N SER A 88 13.29 31.09 5.23
CA SER A 88 12.05 31.60 5.84
C SER A 88 10.80 30.89 5.31
N GLY A 89 10.99 29.75 4.65
CA GLY A 89 9.94 28.94 4.03
C GLY A 89 10.51 27.65 3.45
N VAL A 90 9.70 26.98 2.63
CA VAL A 90 10.01 25.67 2.03
C VAL A 90 9.75 25.66 0.54
N LEU A 91 10.21 24.61 -0.16
CA LEU A 91 10.07 24.49 -1.60
C LEU A 91 8.82 23.72 -2.04
N VAL A 92 8.14 23.06 -1.10
CA VAL A 92 6.93 22.27 -1.35
C VAL A 92 5.73 23.06 -0.82
N GLY A 93 4.72 23.24 -1.66
CA GLY A 93 3.51 23.98 -1.28
C GLY A 93 2.34 23.05 -0.95
N ASN A 94 1.14 23.62 -0.96
CA ASN A 94 -0.16 22.95 -0.77
C ASN A 94 -0.46 22.53 0.67
N ASP A 95 0.16 23.17 1.65
CA ASP A 95 -0.36 23.14 3.00
C ASP A 95 -1.64 24.00 3.10
N CYS A 96 -2.72 23.38 3.59
CA CYS A 96 -4.05 23.93 3.74
C CYS A 96 -4.29 24.55 5.12
N ASN A 97 -3.40 24.34 6.10
CA ASN A 97 -3.44 24.90 7.44
C ASN A 97 -2.03 25.13 8.04
N ASP A 98 -1.38 26.21 7.61
CA ASP A 98 -0.04 26.72 8.02
C ASP A 98 0.14 27.06 9.52
N ASP A 99 -0.89 26.81 10.33
CA ASP A 99 -0.84 26.99 11.79
C ASP A 99 -0.81 25.63 12.53
N ASP A 100 -0.84 24.49 11.82
CA ASP A 100 -0.90 23.14 12.38
C ASP A 100 -0.08 22.12 11.58
N ALA A 101 1.13 21.82 12.08
CA ALA A 101 2.09 20.89 11.48
C ALA A 101 1.61 19.43 11.32
N ALA A 102 0.39 19.09 11.76
CA ALA A 102 -0.25 17.81 11.52
C ALA A 102 -1.13 17.80 10.25
N VAL A 103 -1.39 18.96 9.66
CA VAL A 103 -2.27 19.15 8.50
C VAL A 103 -1.41 19.56 7.30
N HIS A 104 -1.11 18.60 6.44
CA HIS A 104 -0.24 18.81 5.29
C HIS A 104 -0.43 17.73 4.23
N PRO A 105 0.01 17.96 2.97
CA PRO A 105 0.00 16.96 1.92
C PRO A 105 0.46 15.56 2.36
N GLY A 106 -0.45 14.59 2.27
CA GLY A 106 -0.19 13.18 2.61
C GLY A 106 -0.09 12.89 4.12
N ALA A 107 -0.63 13.74 4.98
CA ALA A 107 -1.03 13.33 6.33
C ALA A 107 -2.10 12.22 6.25
N ALA A 108 -2.44 11.59 7.38
CA ALA A 108 -3.52 10.60 7.40
C ALA A 108 -4.78 11.28 7.92
N ASP A 109 -5.89 11.11 7.22
CA ASP A 109 -7.16 11.67 7.64
C ASP A 109 -7.86 10.81 8.69
N GLY A 110 -8.29 11.49 9.75
CA GLY A 110 -9.00 10.89 10.87
C GLY A 110 -10.51 10.89 10.65
N CYS A 111 -11.25 10.91 11.76
CA CYS A 111 -12.70 11.11 11.76
C CYS A 111 -13.04 12.30 12.66
N ASP A 112 -12.47 13.47 12.34
CA ASP A 112 -12.63 14.71 13.11
C ASP A 112 -13.20 15.87 12.28
N GLY A 113 -13.54 15.63 11.02
CA GLY A 113 -14.13 16.58 10.10
C GLY A 113 -13.12 17.56 9.51
N LEU A 114 -11.83 17.24 9.59
CA LEU A 114 -10.74 17.99 8.97
C LEU A 114 -10.26 17.29 7.69
N ASP A 115 -9.70 18.09 6.79
CA ASP A 115 -8.93 17.64 5.62
C ASP A 115 -7.47 17.80 6.05
N SER A 116 -6.91 16.72 6.58
CA SER A 116 -5.58 16.70 7.19
C SER A 116 -4.52 16.51 6.11
N ASP A 117 -4.83 15.79 5.05
CA ASP A 117 -3.91 15.50 3.97
C ASP A 117 -3.94 16.51 2.81
N CYS A 118 -4.83 17.51 2.89
CA CYS A 118 -5.00 18.61 1.94
C CYS A 118 -5.33 18.15 0.50
N ASP A 119 -6.02 17.02 0.33
CA ASP A 119 -6.48 16.52 -0.98
C ASP A 119 -7.88 17.02 -1.39
N GLY A 120 -8.59 17.67 -0.46
CA GLY A 120 -9.92 18.24 -0.63
C GLY A 120 -11.09 17.29 -0.30
N LEU A 121 -10.79 16.09 0.17
CA LEU A 121 -11.70 15.17 0.84
C LEU A 121 -11.55 15.36 2.36
N VAL A 122 -12.49 14.79 3.11
CA VAL A 122 -12.54 14.93 4.57
C VAL A 122 -12.82 13.56 5.13
N ASP A 123 -12.00 13.15 6.09
CA ASP A 123 -12.10 11.89 6.83
C ASP A 123 -12.11 10.62 5.95
N GLU A 124 -11.59 10.64 4.72
CA GLU A 124 -11.73 9.56 3.74
C GLU A 124 -10.81 8.35 3.98
N ASP A 125 -9.72 8.53 4.70
CA ASP A 125 -8.77 7.46 5.04
C ASP A 125 -9.30 6.50 6.11
N GLU A 126 -10.10 7.01 7.06
CA GLU A 126 -10.67 6.22 8.15
C GLU A 126 -12.18 5.93 7.97
N ALA A 127 -12.85 6.62 7.04
CA ALA A 127 -14.25 6.34 6.74
C ALA A 127 -14.47 5.00 6.02
N THR A 128 -15.62 4.38 6.32
CA THR A 128 -16.06 3.11 5.73
C THR A 128 -17.27 3.34 4.82
N TRP A 129 -17.28 2.69 3.65
CA TRP A 129 -18.46 2.64 2.80
C TRP A 129 -19.51 1.72 3.42
N VAL A 130 -20.72 2.23 3.62
CA VAL A 130 -21.85 1.47 4.14
C VAL A 130 -23.05 1.56 3.21
N TYR A 131 -23.85 0.50 3.19
CA TYR A 131 -24.97 0.26 2.28
C TYR A 131 -26.26 0.14 3.08
N MET A 132 -27.38 0.64 2.55
CA MET A 132 -28.67 0.54 3.24
C MET A 132 -29.11 -0.93 3.26
N ASP A 133 -29.51 -1.42 4.42
CA ASP A 133 -30.07 -2.76 4.64
C ASP A 133 -31.55 -2.59 5.01
N ALA A 134 -32.41 -2.55 3.99
CA ALA A 134 -33.81 -2.16 4.16
C ALA A 134 -34.70 -3.32 4.60
N ASP A 135 -34.32 -4.56 4.35
CA ASP A 135 -35.05 -5.76 4.75
C ASP A 135 -34.47 -6.50 5.97
N GLY A 136 -33.23 -6.18 6.37
CA GLY A 136 -32.61 -6.61 7.62
C GLY A 136 -31.91 -7.97 7.56
N ASP A 137 -31.41 -8.40 6.40
CA ASP A 137 -30.63 -9.64 6.26
C ASP A 137 -29.14 -9.49 6.57
N GLY A 138 -28.66 -8.24 6.65
CA GLY A 138 -27.27 -7.91 6.94
C GLY A 138 -26.38 -7.72 5.72
N VAL A 139 -26.94 -7.66 4.51
CA VAL A 139 -26.30 -7.21 3.28
C VAL A 139 -27.03 -5.97 2.79
N GLY A 140 -26.31 -4.94 2.34
CA GLY A 140 -26.96 -3.72 1.85
C GLY A 140 -26.85 -3.53 0.34
N ALA A 141 -27.73 -2.68 -0.18
CA ALA A 141 -27.77 -2.28 -1.59
C ALA A 141 -27.25 -0.86 -1.85
N GLU A 142 -26.93 -0.59 -3.12
CA GLU A 142 -26.51 0.73 -3.60
C GLU A 142 -27.68 1.74 -3.60
N PRO A 143 -27.43 3.04 -3.37
CA PRO A 143 -26.12 3.68 -3.29
C PRO A 143 -25.46 3.59 -1.91
N ALA A 144 -24.13 3.39 -1.90
CA ALA A 144 -23.32 3.51 -0.69
C ALA A 144 -23.21 4.96 -0.17
N ILE A 145 -22.99 5.10 1.13
CA ILE A 145 -22.54 6.35 1.76
C ILE A 145 -21.20 6.12 2.45
N LEU A 146 -20.32 7.13 2.44
CA LEU A 146 -19.05 7.10 3.18
C LEU A 146 -19.28 7.69 4.57
N THR A 147 -18.89 6.97 5.62
CA THR A 147 -19.09 7.44 6.99
C THR A 147 -18.03 6.89 7.95
N CYS A 148 -17.69 7.70 8.94
CA CYS A 148 -16.81 7.34 10.05
C CYS A 148 -17.51 6.61 11.21
N GLU A 149 -18.83 6.75 11.30
CA GLU A 149 -19.60 6.26 12.43
C GLU A 149 -20.67 5.27 11.95
N PRO A 150 -20.98 4.22 12.72
CA PRO A 150 -22.07 3.31 12.36
C PRO A 150 -23.39 4.08 12.18
N VAL A 151 -24.00 3.92 11.01
CA VAL A 151 -25.31 4.51 10.69
C VAL A 151 -26.39 3.45 10.88
N GLU A 152 -27.44 3.78 11.65
CA GLU A 152 -28.55 2.86 11.88
C GLU A 152 -29.25 2.50 10.56
N GLY A 153 -29.43 1.20 10.30
CA GLY A 153 -30.02 0.68 9.06
C GLY A 153 -29.02 0.57 7.89
N TYR A 154 -27.73 0.68 8.15
CA TYR A 154 -26.68 0.47 7.16
C TYR A 154 -25.67 -0.61 7.62
N VAL A 155 -25.08 -1.33 6.66
CA VAL A 155 -24.09 -2.40 6.87
C VAL A 155 -22.90 -2.23 5.91
N ASP A 156 -21.76 -2.87 6.20
CA ASP A 156 -20.55 -2.84 5.36
C ASP A 156 -20.52 -3.96 4.30
N ALA A 157 -21.37 -4.97 4.45
CA ALA A 157 -21.63 -5.96 3.42
C ALA A 157 -22.44 -5.35 2.27
N THR A 158 -22.09 -5.70 1.04
CA THR A 158 -22.65 -5.11 -0.18
C THR A 158 -23.19 -6.19 -1.11
N TYR A 159 -23.86 -5.74 -2.17
CA TYR A 159 -24.34 -6.54 -3.30
C TYR A 159 -25.63 -7.32 -3.02
N ASP A 160 -26.53 -6.71 -2.25
CA ASP A 160 -27.92 -7.14 -2.20
C ASP A 160 -28.64 -6.82 -3.53
N CYS A 161 -29.19 -7.86 -4.17
CA CYS A 161 -29.89 -7.77 -5.45
C CYS A 161 -31.40 -7.51 -5.32
N ASP A 162 -31.99 -7.68 -4.13
CA ASP A 162 -33.37 -7.29 -3.79
C ASP A 162 -33.48 -6.87 -2.30
N ASP A 163 -33.13 -5.61 -2.04
CA ASP A 163 -33.20 -4.90 -0.74
C ASP A 163 -34.64 -4.68 -0.20
N THR A 164 -35.58 -5.53 -0.63
CA THR A 164 -36.93 -5.59 -0.10
C THR A 164 -37.33 -6.98 0.37
N ASP A 165 -36.47 -7.98 0.18
CA ASP A 165 -36.69 -9.37 0.54
C ASP A 165 -35.42 -10.00 1.12
N ALA A 166 -35.36 -10.06 2.46
CA ALA A 166 -34.29 -10.65 3.26
C ALA A 166 -34.00 -12.15 3.01
N SER A 167 -34.65 -12.78 2.03
CA SER A 167 -34.33 -14.11 1.53
C SER A 167 -33.55 -14.12 0.21
N ILE A 168 -33.31 -12.95 -0.39
CA ILE A 168 -32.61 -12.76 -1.65
C ILE A 168 -31.37 -11.89 -1.42
N HIS A 169 -30.25 -12.54 -1.16
CA HIS A 169 -28.97 -11.87 -0.87
C HIS A 169 -27.79 -12.81 -1.13
N PRO A 170 -26.57 -12.28 -1.26
CA PRO A 170 -25.35 -13.08 -1.34
C PRO A 170 -25.28 -14.20 -0.29
N GLY A 171 -25.20 -15.44 -0.75
CA GLY A 171 -25.10 -16.62 0.10
C GLY A 171 -26.43 -17.15 0.66
N ALA A 172 -27.58 -16.64 0.21
CA ALA A 172 -28.86 -17.28 0.45
C ALA A 172 -28.95 -18.65 -0.24
N THR A 173 -30.03 -19.40 0.03
CA THR A 173 -30.28 -20.66 -0.69
C THR A 173 -31.03 -20.39 -1.97
N ASP A 174 -30.38 -20.62 -3.10
CA ASP A 174 -30.99 -20.54 -4.42
C ASP A 174 -31.92 -21.75 -4.67
N VAL A 175 -33.16 -21.48 -5.09
CA VAL A 175 -34.21 -22.48 -5.28
C VAL A 175 -34.30 -22.84 -6.76
N PRO A 176 -33.95 -24.09 -7.14
CA PRO A 176 -33.80 -24.37 -8.55
C PRO A 176 -35.08 -24.26 -9.39
N GLY A 177 -34.99 -23.49 -10.47
CA GLY A 177 -36.02 -23.44 -11.52
C GLY A 177 -37.25 -22.62 -11.14
N ASP A 178 -37.13 -21.72 -10.15
CA ASP A 178 -38.15 -20.72 -9.85
C ASP A 178 -37.90 -19.37 -10.54
N SER A 179 -36.79 -19.26 -11.28
CA SER A 179 -36.39 -18.08 -12.07
C SER A 179 -36.09 -16.84 -11.24
N ILE A 180 -35.86 -17.01 -9.94
CA ILE A 180 -35.36 -15.97 -9.04
C ILE A 180 -33.92 -16.34 -8.70
N ASP A 181 -33.05 -15.34 -8.69
CA ASP A 181 -31.65 -15.47 -8.27
C ASP A 181 -31.59 -15.05 -6.79
N GLN A 182 -31.79 -16.00 -5.87
CA GLN A 182 -31.84 -15.67 -4.44
C GLN A 182 -30.46 -15.46 -3.85
N ASP A 183 -29.40 -16.05 -4.42
CA ASP A 183 -28.04 -15.90 -3.87
C ASP A 183 -27.22 -14.80 -4.55
N CYS A 184 -27.86 -14.05 -5.44
CA CYS A 184 -27.33 -12.92 -6.20
C CYS A 184 -26.08 -13.28 -7.03
N ASP A 185 -25.93 -14.53 -7.49
CA ASP A 185 -24.79 -14.94 -8.32
C ASP A 185 -24.95 -14.60 -9.82
N GLY A 186 -26.13 -14.10 -10.19
CA GLY A 186 -26.52 -13.70 -11.53
C GLY A 186 -27.23 -14.80 -12.33
N LEU A 187 -27.52 -15.95 -11.72
CA LEU A 187 -28.19 -17.11 -12.32
C LEU A 187 -29.31 -17.63 -11.40
N ASP A 188 -30.25 -18.38 -11.97
CA ASP A 188 -31.18 -19.23 -11.19
C ASP A 188 -30.50 -20.59 -11.03
N ALA A 189 -30.63 -21.21 -9.85
CA ALA A 189 -30.04 -22.51 -9.63
C ALA A 189 -30.60 -23.51 -10.64
N GLU A 190 -29.70 -24.23 -11.29
CA GLU A 190 -30.12 -25.33 -12.13
C GLU A 190 -30.53 -26.50 -11.23
N PRO A 191 -31.69 -27.13 -11.45
CA PRO A 191 -32.04 -28.32 -10.70
C PRO A 191 -30.91 -29.32 -10.90
N ASP A 192 -30.35 -29.83 -9.78
CA ASP A 192 -29.39 -30.93 -9.84
C ASP A 192 -29.98 -31.93 -10.82
N PRO A 193 -29.31 -32.21 -11.96
CA PRO A 193 -29.83 -33.19 -12.88
C PRO A 193 -30.05 -34.40 -12.01
N GLU A 194 -31.34 -34.76 -11.79
CA GLU A 194 -31.74 -35.96 -11.06
C GLU A 194 -30.67 -36.99 -11.35
N PRO A 195 -30.12 -37.73 -10.36
CA PRO A 195 -29.19 -38.80 -10.65
C PRO A 195 -29.97 -39.76 -11.52
N THR A 196 -29.92 -39.50 -12.82
CA THR A 196 -30.44 -40.36 -13.83
C THR A 196 -29.53 -41.53 -13.58
N GLY A 197 -30.10 -42.60 -13.04
CA GLY A 197 -29.53 -43.92 -13.11
C GLY A 197 -29.38 -44.23 -14.60
N GLY A 198 -28.39 -43.59 -15.21
CA GLY A 198 -27.95 -43.73 -16.56
C GLY A 198 -26.75 -44.62 -16.44
N CYS A 199 -26.99 -45.91 -16.57
CA CYS A 199 -25.95 -46.85 -16.95
C CYS A 199 -25.44 -46.45 -18.34
N GLU A 200 -24.48 -45.53 -18.39
CA GLU A 200 -23.60 -45.31 -19.53
C GLU A 200 -22.29 -46.03 -19.26
N GLY A 201 -22.22 -47.29 -19.68
CA GLY A 201 -21.07 -48.17 -19.44
C GLY A 201 -21.39 -49.28 -18.45
N GLU A 202 -20.68 -50.40 -18.58
CA GLU A 202 -20.99 -51.72 -17.99
C GLU A 202 -20.86 -51.81 -16.45
N ASP A 203 -20.90 -50.68 -15.74
CA ASP A 203 -20.73 -50.62 -14.29
C ASP A 203 -22.01 -50.09 -13.64
N CYS A 204 -22.86 -51.01 -13.18
CA CYS A 204 -23.97 -50.70 -12.30
C CYS A 204 -23.43 -50.41 -10.89
N ASP A 205 -23.36 -49.15 -10.49
CA ASP A 205 -23.20 -48.84 -9.06
C ASP A 205 -24.52 -49.10 -8.30
N PRO A 206 -24.45 -49.64 -7.07
CA PRO A 206 -25.63 -50.06 -6.32
C PRO A 206 -26.47 -48.87 -5.83
N ILE A 207 -27.78 -48.96 -6.06
CA ILE A 207 -28.79 -48.10 -5.41
C ILE A 207 -28.67 -48.18 -3.87
N PRO A 208 -28.82 -47.06 -3.14
CA PRO A 208 -28.80 -47.08 -1.68
C PRO A 208 -29.94 -47.93 -1.13
N GLU A 209 -29.63 -48.81 -0.17
CA GLU A 209 -30.54 -49.85 0.29
C GLU A 209 -31.83 -49.27 0.91
N GLY A 210 -32.98 -49.59 0.31
CA GLY A 210 -34.29 -49.20 0.82
C GLY A 210 -35.47 -49.51 -0.09
N LEU A 211 -35.24 -49.74 -1.40
CA LEU A 211 -36.31 -50.09 -2.34
C LEU A 211 -36.31 -51.59 -2.66
N ILE A 212 -37.25 -52.25 -2.02
CA ILE A 212 -37.64 -53.65 -2.23
C ILE A 212 -38.02 -53.95 -3.69
N GLY A 213 -37.27 -54.87 -4.32
CA GLY A 213 -37.77 -55.73 -5.39
C GLY A 213 -37.34 -55.37 -6.81
N GLY A 214 -36.23 -55.95 -7.24
CA GLY A 214 -35.85 -55.95 -8.65
C GLY A 214 -34.53 -56.68 -8.87
N ALA A 215 -34.58 -58.00 -9.00
CA ALA A 215 -33.41 -58.80 -9.37
C ALA A 215 -32.91 -58.37 -10.75
N CYS A 216 -31.67 -57.88 -10.84
CA CYS A 216 -30.93 -57.87 -12.11
C CYS A 216 -30.59 -59.33 -12.47
N GLY A 217 -31.49 -59.94 -13.23
CA GLY A 217 -31.28 -61.25 -13.83
C GLY A 217 -30.26 -61.17 -14.96
N GLY A 218 -29.18 -61.93 -14.82
CA GLY A 218 -28.55 -62.62 -15.95
C GLY A 218 -27.41 -61.92 -16.68
N CYS A 219 -26.23 -61.85 -16.06
CA CYS A 219 -24.98 -61.89 -16.83
C CYS A 219 -24.70 -63.37 -17.17
N ALA A 220 -25.15 -63.82 -18.35
CA ALA A 220 -24.87 -65.15 -18.86
C ALA A 220 -23.40 -65.25 -19.27
N ALA A 221 -22.56 -65.89 -18.44
CA ALA A 221 -21.23 -66.31 -18.85
C ALA A 221 -21.33 -67.42 -19.91
N GLY A 222 -20.93 -67.11 -21.15
CA GLY A 222 -20.76 -68.10 -22.21
C GLY A 222 -19.49 -68.97 -22.00
N PRO A 223 -19.46 -70.25 -22.42
CA PRO A 223 -18.32 -71.14 -22.23
C PRO A 223 -17.41 -71.20 -23.45
N THR A 224 -16.08 -71.27 -23.27
CA THR A 224 -15.22 -72.41 -23.66
C THR A 224 -13.71 -72.11 -23.46
N PRO A 225 -12.86 -73.15 -23.34
CA PRO A 225 -11.65 -73.12 -22.52
C PRO A 225 -10.35 -73.09 -23.33
N TRP A 226 -9.25 -72.60 -22.74
CA TRP A 226 -7.90 -73.02 -23.13
C TRP A 226 -6.97 -73.14 -21.92
N LEU A 227 -6.25 -74.27 -21.90
CA LEU A 227 -5.35 -74.75 -20.86
C LEU A 227 -4.08 -73.90 -20.74
N GLY A 228 -3.58 -73.68 -19.52
CA GLY A 228 -2.25 -73.09 -19.35
C GLY A 228 -1.80 -72.80 -17.91
N THR A 229 -1.49 -73.86 -17.17
CA THR A 229 -0.49 -73.94 -16.08
C THR A 229 -0.47 -72.90 -14.95
N LEU A 230 -0.79 -73.42 -13.76
CA LEU A 230 -0.54 -72.89 -12.43
C LEU A 230 0.91 -72.48 -12.17
N THR A 231 1.12 -71.28 -11.62
CA THR A 231 2.13 -71.09 -10.56
C THR A 231 1.60 -70.13 -9.51
N SER A 232 1.45 -70.67 -8.30
CA SER A 232 1.06 -70.01 -7.06
C SER A 232 2.20 -69.12 -6.58
N TRP A 233 1.93 -67.85 -6.25
CA TRP A 233 2.69 -67.14 -5.22
C TRP A 233 1.77 -66.34 -4.29
N VAL A 234 2.06 -66.53 -3.01
CA VAL A 234 1.29 -66.17 -1.82
C VAL A 234 1.44 -64.68 -1.51
N ALA A 235 0.30 -64.02 -1.24
CA ALA A 235 0.21 -62.68 -0.71
C ALA A 235 0.71 -62.62 0.76
N ARG A 236 1.54 -61.62 1.08
CA ARG A 236 1.70 -61.12 2.46
C ARG A 236 1.03 -59.76 2.54
N ARG A 237 0.02 -59.64 3.41
CA ARG A 237 -0.52 -58.36 3.88
C ARG A 237 0.37 -57.82 5.01
N PRO A 238 0.61 -56.51 5.09
CA PRO A 238 0.84 -55.83 6.35
C PRO A 238 -0.45 -55.17 6.85
N ARG A 239 -0.42 -54.86 8.14
CA ARG A 239 -1.48 -54.29 8.98
C ARG A 239 -1.82 -52.87 8.59
#